data_AF-A0A2K2DE56-F1
#
_entry.id   AF-A0A2K2DE56-F1
#
_cell.length_a   1.000
_cell.length_b   1.000
_cell.length_c   1.000
_cell.angle_alpha   90.00
_cell.angle_beta   90.00
_cell.angle_gamma   90.00
#
_symmetry.space_group_name_H-M   'P 1'
#
loop_
_entity.id
_entity.type
_entity.pdbx_description
1 polymer ?
#
loop_
_entity_poly.entity_id
_entity_poly.type
_entity_poly.pdbx_seq_one_letter_code
_entity_poly.pdbx_strand_id
1 'polypeptide(L)'
;MVSQHGILLAVGIISDHFGPLVAKVCDCLLRHGELSLQEIVRRLELSPGQVKNSLLVLIQHNCVQAFSAPKGRDRTVTLYLAIFDNVLHRLRFSKFLSVIRADIPESEVLIEGLLQNGRLTFDQLVGRTISKVPEGSIRPAREEIRMNLNKLVHAHFVERCPKPEPFIDPLVVQQPTSSRRRAPKNFEKVISLEQKIVNTADLSDAERFSEIPYIIEDASDVNGCSRDPVDSAKRKRGAFEVDEELNSTIAENEVLWRANFEQFTFCLKKKFCADRKKLKLKVGTHPIWESFCEANLTEKDTDSVTSPINGILERLRQKEGGASMTLDQVTRVLEDLQCTTSNENPEAYTFDLRKMVESCRNEEIESLVKKKYGQAAFTIFRLLVTQGGPVETDQIIDTTILDKQIVHSTLYKLWKDDYVDTEKISSVAGTGYAQFYVWRAKSTFREQFIDNLYHAALNLRQMVNYIAELLLEVIF
;
A
#
# COMPACT_ATOMS: atom_id res chain seq x y z
N MET A 1 11.46 1.54 -12.05
CA MET A 1 12.26 0.34 -11.73
C MET A 1 12.67 0.44 -10.28
N VAL A 2 12.70 -0.69 -9.57
CA VAL A 2 13.15 -0.75 -8.18
C VAL A 2 14.64 -0.43 -8.13
N SER A 3 15.07 0.35 -7.14
CA SER A 3 16.47 0.73 -6.97
C SER A 3 17.30 -0.47 -6.47
N GLN A 4 18.62 -0.44 -6.71
CA GLN A 4 19.50 -1.56 -6.38
C GLN A 4 19.49 -1.90 -4.89
N HIS A 5 19.55 -0.90 -3.99
CA HIS A 5 19.49 -1.18 -2.55
C HIS A 5 18.09 -1.61 -2.11
N GLY A 6 17.04 -1.15 -2.80
CA GLY A 6 15.68 -1.65 -2.62
C GLY A 6 15.59 -3.16 -2.85
N ILE A 7 16.15 -3.65 -3.97
CA ILE A 7 16.19 -5.09 -4.28
C ILE A 7 16.96 -5.85 -3.19
N LEU A 8 18.14 -5.38 -2.80
CA LEU A 8 18.94 -6.04 -1.76
C LEU A 8 18.20 -6.13 -0.41
N LEU A 9 17.51 -5.05 -0.02
CA LEU A 9 16.67 -5.04 1.17
C LEU A 9 15.54 -6.06 1.08
N ALA A 10 14.81 -6.09 -0.04
CA ALA A 10 13.73 -7.06 -0.26
C ALA A 10 14.22 -8.51 -0.18
N VAL A 11 15.38 -8.79 -0.79
CA VAL A 11 16.01 -10.12 -0.74
C VAL A 11 16.41 -10.50 0.69
N GLY A 12 16.99 -9.56 1.45
CA GLY A 12 17.30 -9.77 2.87
C GLY A 12 16.06 -10.08 3.71
N ILE A 13 14.95 -9.38 3.48
CA ILE A 13 13.66 -9.65 4.17
C ILE A 13 13.16 -11.06 3.88
N ILE A 14 13.22 -11.50 2.62
CA ILE A 14 12.78 -12.84 2.21
C ILE A 14 13.72 -13.91 2.77
N SER A 15 15.03 -13.65 2.78
CA SER A 15 16.04 -14.59 3.30
C SER A 15 15.79 -14.89 4.78
N ASP A 16 15.52 -13.87 5.59
CA ASP A 16 15.36 -14.06 7.03
C ASP A 16 14.04 -14.75 7.40
N HIS A 17 12.99 -14.60 6.58
CA HIS A 17 11.69 -15.24 6.84
C HIS A 17 11.55 -16.63 6.21
N PHE A 18 12.14 -16.85 5.04
CA PHE A 18 11.87 -18.02 4.20
C PHE A 18 13.14 -18.77 3.77
N GLY A 19 14.31 -18.28 4.17
CA GLY A 19 15.60 -18.87 3.87
C GLY A 19 16.21 -18.43 2.54
N PRO A 20 17.51 -18.72 2.35
CA PRO A 20 18.31 -18.19 1.24
C PRO A 20 17.88 -18.73 -0.12
N LEU A 21 17.32 -19.95 -0.19
CA LEU A 21 16.85 -20.54 -1.44
C LEU A 21 15.68 -19.75 -2.03
N VAL A 22 14.69 -19.41 -1.19
CA VAL A 22 13.52 -18.62 -1.60
C VAL A 22 13.93 -17.20 -1.97
N ALA A 23 14.88 -16.63 -1.21
CA ALA A 23 15.46 -15.31 -1.49
C ALA A 23 16.16 -15.25 -2.86
N LYS A 24 16.89 -16.29 -3.25
CA LYS A 24 17.55 -16.38 -4.57
C LYS A 24 16.54 -16.32 -5.72
N VAL A 25 15.39 -16.98 -5.57
CA VAL A 25 14.30 -16.93 -6.56
C VAL A 25 13.66 -15.54 -6.60
N CYS A 26 13.44 -14.92 -5.45
CA CYS A 26 12.91 -13.56 -5.36
C CYS A 26 13.85 -12.52 -5.99
N ASP A 27 15.16 -12.58 -5.73
CA ASP A 27 16.18 -11.70 -6.34
C ASP A 27 16.15 -11.80 -7.87
N CYS A 28 16.02 -13.03 -8.40
CA CYS A 28 15.93 -13.28 -9.84
C CYS A 28 14.77 -12.52 -10.48
N LEU A 29 13.57 -12.65 -9.87
CA LEU A 29 12.35 -11.99 -10.33
C LEU A 29 12.44 -10.46 -10.20
N LEU A 30 12.95 -9.94 -9.07
CA LEU A 30 13.07 -8.50 -8.86
C LEU A 30 14.05 -7.82 -9.84
N ARG A 31 15.12 -8.53 -10.26
CA ARG A 31 16.12 -8.00 -11.20
C ARG A 31 15.71 -8.09 -12.66
N HIS A 32 14.98 -9.14 -13.03
CA HIS A 32 14.70 -9.47 -14.42
C HIS A 32 13.24 -9.26 -14.83
N GLY A 33 12.35 -8.96 -13.89
CA GLY A 33 10.92 -8.81 -14.13
C GLY A 33 10.20 -10.15 -14.22
N GLU A 34 9.21 -10.21 -15.09
CA GLU A 34 8.38 -11.39 -15.31
C GLU A 34 9.16 -12.53 -15.96
N LEU A 35 9.09 -13.73 -15.37
CA LEU A 35 9.78 -14.91 -15.87
C LEU A 35 8.89 -16.15 -15.80
N SER A 36 9.06 -17.07 -16.75
CA SER A 36 8.48 -18.41 -16.68
C SER A 36 9.30 -19.33 -15.77
N LEU A 37 8.68 -20.43 -15.30
CA LEU A 37 9.36 -21.43 -14.46
C LEU A 37 10.66 -21.94 -15.08
N GLN A 38 10.65 -22.22 -16.39
CA GLN A 38 11.82 -22.75 -17.11
C GLN A 38 12.96 -21.73 -17.18
N GLU A 39 12.64 -20.44 -17.33
CA GLU A 39 13.65 -19.38 -17.34
C GLU A 39 14.29 -19.20 -15.97
N ILE A 40 13.51 -19.26 -14.90
CA ILE A 40 14.03 -19.18 -13.53
C ILE A 40 14.97 -20.37 -13.25
N VAL A 41 14.56 -21.58 -13.60
CA VAL A 41 15.39 -22.80 -13.48
C VAL A 41 16.71 -22.65 -14.23
N ARG A 42 16.66 -22.20 -15.49
CA ARG A 42 17.86 -22.03 -16.32
C ARG A 42 18.79 -20.94 -15.78
N ARG A 43 18.24 -19.84 -15.26
CA ARG A 43 19.03 -18.71 -14.74
C ARG A 43 19.70 -19.00 -13.41
N LEU A 44 19.03 -19.77 -12.54
CA LEU A 44 19.51 -20.01 -11.17
C LEU A 44 20.25 -21.32 -10.99
N GLU A 45 20.22 -22.18 -12.03
CA GLU A 45 20.80 -23.53 -12.02
C GLU A 45 20.29 -24.38 -10.85
N LEU A 46 19.01 -24.18 -10.49
CA LEU A 46 18.31 -24.90 -9.42
C LEU A 46 17.45 -26.02 -10.01
N SER A 47 17.14 -27.02 -9.19
CA SER A 47 16.20 -28.05 -9.64
C SER A 47 14.78 -27.48 -9.82
N PRO A 48 13.97 -28.00 -10.76
CA PRO A 48 12.60 -27.54 -10.94
C PRO A 48 11.75 -27.65 -9.67
N GLY A 49 12.00 -28.66 -8.82
CA GLY A 49 11.32 -28.83 -7.54
C GLY A 49 11.64 -27.70 -6.55
N GLN A 50 12.91 -27.30 -6.44
CA GLN A 50 13.33 -26.19 -5.58
C GLN A 50 12.70 -24.87 -6.01
N VAL A 51 12.66 -24.60 -7.32
CA VAL A 51 12.03 -23.38 -7.85
C VAL A 51 10.53 -23.39 -7.61
N LYS A 52 9.84 -24.52 -7.87
CA LYS A 52 8.39 -24.66 -7.60
C LYS A 52 8.06 -24.41 -6.13
N ASN A 53 8.80 -25.03 -5.21
CA ASN A 53 8.58 -24.85 -3.77
C ASN A 53 8.84 -23.40 -3.34
N SER A 54 9.87 -22.76 -3.89
CA SER A 54 10.18 -21.35 -3.60
C SER A 54 9.08 -20.42 -4.12
N LEU A 55 8.58 -20.64 -5.34
CA LEU A 55 7.47 -19.88 -5.90
C LEU A 55 6.18 -20.09 -5.08
N LEU A 56 5.92 -21.32 -4.63
CA LEU A 56 4.77 -21.63 -3.77
C LEU A 56 4.80 -20.78 -2.48
N VAL A 57 5.95 -20.73 -1.80
CA VAL A 57 6.13 -19.90 -0.60
C VAL A 57 5.93 -18.42 -0.91
N LEU A 58 6.52 -17.91 -1.99
CA LEU A 58 6.39 -16.50 -2.36
C LEU A 58 4.95 -16.11 -2.72
N ILE A 59 4.22 -16.98 -3.43
CA ILE A 59 2.80 -16.78 -3.77
C ILE A 59 1.94 -16.85 -2.50
N GLN A 60 2.19 -17.84 -1.64
CA GLN A 60 1.50 -18.00 -0.36
C GLN A 60 1.58 -16.73 0.50
N HIS A 61 2.72 -16.03 0.49
CA HIS A 61 2.92 -14.78 1.22
C HIS A 61 2.66 -13.51 0.40
N ASN A 62 1.95 -13.62 -0.73
CA ASN A 62 1.59 -12.50 -1.61
C ASN A 62 2.78 -11.69 -2.16
N CYS A 63 3.98 -12.26 -2.15
CA CYS A 63 5.20 -11.62 -2.66
C CYS A 63 5.39 -11.81 -4.17
N VAL A 64 4.70 -12.79 -4.76
CA VAL A 64 4.71 -13.09 -6.20
C VAL A 64 3.29 -13.30 -6.69
N GLN A 65 2.98 -12.76 -7.87
CA GLN A 65 1.74 -13.03 -8.60
C GLN A 65 2.06 -13.79 -9.89
N ALA A 66 1.39 -14.91 -10.10
CA ALA A 66 1.42 -15.63 -11.36
C ALA A 66 0.35 -15.06 -12.30
N PHE A 67 0.59 -15.13 -13.60
CA PHE A 67 -0.40 -14.76 -14.63
C PHE A 67 -0.11 -15.51 -15.93
N SER A 68 -1.15 -15.76 -16.72
CA SER A 68 -1.01 -16.34 -18.05
C SER A 68 -0.82 -15.24 -19.09
N ALA A 69 0.16 -15.39 -19.97
CA ALA A 69 0.37 -14.54 -21.14
C ALA A 69 0.38 -15.36 -22.44
N PRO A 70 -0.04 -14.81 -23.58
CA PRO A 70 0.03 -15.50 -24.86
C PRO A 70 1.50 -15.72 -25.30
N LYS A 71 1.79 -16.93 -25.76
CA LYS A 71 3.07 -17.36 -26.32
C LYS A 71 2.83 -17.98 -27.71
N GLY A 72 2.80 -17.14 -28.73
CA GLY A 72 2.42 -17.53 -30.09
C GLY A 72 0.91 -17.43 -30.34
N ARG A 73 0.38 -18.14 -31.33
CA ARG A 73 -1.03 -17.98 -31.77
C ARG A 73 -2.06 -18.63 -30.82
N ASP A 74 -1.77 -19.78 -30.22
CA ASP A 74 -2.77 -20.57 -29.44
C ASP A 74 -2.24 -21.12 -28.10
N ARG A 75 -1.06 -20.73 -27.65
CA ARG A 75 -0.49 -21.23 -26.38
C ARG A 75 -0.39 -20.11 -25.37
N THR A 76 -0.67 -20.41 -24.12
CA THR A 76 -0.39 -19.54 -22.99
C THR A 76 0.86 -20.02 -22.25
N VAL A 77 1.55 -19.10 -21.60
CA VAL A 77 2.65 -19.38 -20.70
C VAL A 77 2.37 -18.70 -19.37
N THR A 78 2.56 -19.43 -18.28
CA THR A 78 2.52 -18.86 -16.93
C THR A 78 3.82 -18.10 -16.67
N LEU A 79 3.68 -16.82 -16.35
CA LEU A 79 4.75 -15.94 -15.92
C LEU A 79 4.56 -15.59 -14.46
N TYR A 80 5.66 -15.39 -13.76
CA TYR A 80 5.70 -15.00 -12.36
C TYR A 80 6.32 -13.62 -12.26
N LEU A 81 5.69 -12.73 -11.50
CA LEU A 81 6.21 -11.40 -11.19
C LEU A 81 6.29 -11.19 -9.68
N ALA A 82 7.44 -10.72 -9.20
CA ALA A 82 7.58 -10.30 -7.81
C ALA A 82 6.90 -8.95 -7.57
N ILE A 83 6.11 -8.86 -6.51
CA ILE A 83 5.45 -7.63 -6.06
C ILE A 83 6.34 -6.98 -5.00
N PHE A 84 7.07 -5.95 -5.39
CA PHE A 84 8.12 -5.37 -4.54
C PHE A 84 7.56 -4.76 -3.25
N ASP A 85 6.45 -4.02 -3.37
CA ASP A 85 5.83 -3.35 -2.24
C ASP A 85 5.34 -4.36 -1.19
N ASN A 86 4.77 -5.50 -1.60
CA ASN A 86 4.32 -6.55 -0.68
C ASN A 86 5.47 -7.16 0.14
N VAL A 87 6.66 -7.28 -0.46
CA VAL A 87 7.87 -7.70 0.29
C VAL A 87 8.24 -6.66 1.34
N LEU A 88 8.26 -5.37 0.96
CA LEU A 88 8.59 -4.28 1.90
C LEU A 88 7.55 -4.13 3.01
N HIS A 89 6.27 -4.38 2.75
CA HIS A 89 5.20 -4.31 3.74
C HIS A 89 5.42 -5.26 4.91
N ARG A 90 6.21 -6.34 4.76
CA ARG A 90 6.57 -7.23 5.87
C ARG A 90 7.28 -6.49 7.01
N LEU A 91 8.07 -5.45 6.71
CA LEU A 91 8.69 -4.59 7.74
C LEU A 91 7.67 -3.75 8.52
N ARG A 92 6.44 -3.63 8.02
CA ARG A 92 5.38 -2.79 8.61
C ARG A 92 4.35 -3.58 9.41
N PHE A 93 4.50 -4.91 9.53
CA PHE A 93 3.51 -5.76 10.20
C PHE A 93 3.21 -5.35 11.64
N SER A 94 4.21 -4.93 12.41
CA SER A 94 4.01 -4.40 13.77
C SER A 94 3.15 -3.12 13.79
N LYS A 95 3.29 -2.28 12.76
CA LYS A 95 2.45 -1.07 12.59
C LYS A 95 1.04 -1.45 12.16
N PHE A 96 0.87 -2.45 11.29
CA PHE A 96 -0.44 -2.95 10.88
C PHE A 96 -1.21 -3.53 12.08
N LEU A 97 -0.56 -4.33 12.92
CA LEU A 97 -1.15 -4.83 14.16
C LEU A 97 -1.53 -3.69 15.11
N SER A 98 -0.71 -2.65 15.21
CA SER A 98 -1.02 -1.46 16.02
C SER A 98 -2.25 -0.69 15.51
N VAL A 99 -2.57 -0.74 14.21
CA VAL A 99 -3.81 -0.16 13.66
C VAL A 99 -5.01 -0.98 14.12
N ILE A 100 -4.95 -2.32 13.98
CA ILE A 100 -6.06 -3.19 14.39
C ILE A 100 -6.30 -3.13 15.89
N ARG A 101 -5.24 -3.07 16.70
CA ARG A 101 -5.38 -2.95 18.15
C ARG A 101 -6.10 -1.66 18.57
N ALA A 102 -6.04 -0.61 17.76
CA ALA A 102 -6.76 0.63 18.01
C ALA A 102 -8.20 0.60 17.50
N ASP A 103 -8.44 0.00 16.32
CA ASP A 103 -9.73 0.09 15.62
C ASP A 103 -10.66 -1.11 15.92
N ILE A 104 -10.14 -2.34 15.92
CA ILE A 104 -10.91 -3.60 16.10
C ILE A 104 -10.05 -4.60 16.91
N PRO A 105 -9.81 -4.34 18.20
CA PRO A 105 -8.84 -5.11 19.02
C PRO A 105 -9.17 -6.60 19.12
N GLU A 106 -10.45 -6.97 19.12
CA GLU A 106 -10.91 -8.37 19.17
C GLU A 106 -10.45 -9.20 17.95
N SER A 107 -10.04 -8.54 16.87
CA SER A 107 -9.65 -9.17 15.61
C SER A 107 -8.13 -9.22 15.38
N GLU A 108 -7.32 -8.77 16.36
CA GLU A 108 -5.85 -8.72 16.25
C GLU A 108 -5.24 -10.09 15.90
N VAL A 109 -5.71 -11.16 16.55
CA VAL A 109 -5.20 -12.52 16.37
C VAL A 109 -5.41 -13.03 14.94
N LEU A 110 -6.55 -12.68 14.33
CA LEU A 110 -6.87 -13.07 12.95
C LEU A 110 -5.91 -12.39 11.95
N ILE A 111 -5.69 -11.09 12.12
CA ILE A 111 -4.77 -10.33 11.27
C ILE A 111 -3.34 -10.82 11.47
N GLU A 112 -2.92 -11.05 12.71
CA GLU A 112 -1.61 -11.63 13.00
C GLU A 112 -1.40 -12.97 12.27
N GLY A 113 -2.42 -13.84 12.29
CA GLY A 113 -2.43 -15.09 11.55
C GLY A 113 -2.23 -14.90 10.04
N LEU A 114 -2.97 -13.98 9.43
CA LEU A 114 -2.85 -13.65 8.00
C LEU A 114 -1.49 -13.02 7.66
N LEU A 115 -0.96 -12.11 8.48
CA LEU A 115 0.35 -11.48 8.22
C LEU A 115 1.49 -12.51 8.30
N GLN A 116 1.44 -13.40 9.29
CA GLN A 116 2.46 -14.44 9.50
C GLN A 116 2.41 -15.50 8.40
N ASN A 117 1.22 -15.98 8.02
CA ASN A 117 1.06 -17.15 7.15
C ASN A 117 0.69 -16.81 5.70
N GLY A 118 0.34 -15.55 5.41
CA GLY A 118 -0.11 -15.12 4.09
C GLY A 118 -1.58 -15.47 3.84
N ARG A 119 -1.84 -16.37 2.88
CA ARG A 119 -3.19 -16.74 2.45
C ARG A 119 -3.76 -17.86 3.30
N LEU A 120 -4.92 -17.68 3.94
CA LEU A 120 -5.53 -18.71 4.79
C LEU A 120 -7.01 -18.91 4.46
N THR A 121 -7.50 -20.14 4.61
CA THR A 121 -8.94 -20.40 4.62
C THR A 121 -9.54 -19.98 5.96
N PHE A 122 -10.88 -19.86 6.02
CA PHE A 122 -11.56 -19.55 7.28
C PHE A 122 -11.29 -20.63 8.35
N ASP A 123 -11.38 -21.91 8.00
CA ASP A 123 -11.07 -23.03 8.91
C ASP A 123 -9.64 -22.94 9.48
N GLN A 124 -8.68 -22.59 8.63
CA GLN A 124 -7.29 -22.41 9.02
C GLN A 124 -7.10 -21.23 9.99
N LEU A 125 -7.92 -20.19 9.88
CA LEU A 125 -7.94 -19.06 10.81
C LEU A 125 -8.58 -19.47 12.15
N VAL A 126 -9.72 -20.17 12.12
CA VAL A 126 -10.41 -20.67 13.31
C VAL A 126 -9.48 -21.57 14.13
N GLY A 127 -8.84 -22.56 13.49
CA GLY A 127 -7.92 -23.47 14.16
C GLY A 127 -6.74 -22.74 14.83
N ARG A 128 -6.19 -21.71 14.17
CA ARG A 128 -5.08 -20.90 14.70
C ARG A 128 -5.51 -20.03 15.88
N THR A 129 -6.67 -19.37 15.77
CA THR A 129 -7.20 -18.54 16.85
C THR A 129 -7.44 -19.37 18.10
N ILE A 130 -8.05 -20.55 17.96
CA ILE A 130 -8.28 -21.48 19.08
C ILE A 130 -6.96 -21.98 19.68
N SER A 131 -5.95 -22.26 18.86
CA SER A 131 -4.65 -22.78 19.33
C SER A 131 -3.82 -21.74 20.09
N LYS A 132 -4.04 -20.44 19.85
CA LYS A 132 -3.35 -19.35 20.56
C LYS A 132 -3.96 -19.02 21.93
N VAL A 133 -5.15 -19.53 22.22
CA VAL A 133 -5.86 -19.29 23.49
C VAL A 133 -5.23 -20.16 24.59
N PRO A 134 -4.74 -19.58 25.70
CA PRO A 134 -4.11 -20.33 26.79
C PRO A 134 -5.01 -21.42 27.36
N GLU A 135 -4.41 -22.55 27.77
CA GLU A 135 -5.13 -23.64 28.42
C GLU A 135 -5.85 -23.13 29.69
N GLY A 136 -7.15 -23.39 29.79
CA GLY A 136 -8.00 -22.95 30.91
C GLY A 136 -8.80 -21.66 30.68
N SER A 137 -8.58 -20.96 29.57
CA SER A 137 -9.43 -19.82 29.17
C SER A 137 -10.57 -20.25 28.24
N ILE A 138 -11.66 -19.47 28.23
CA ILE A 138 -12.84 -19.74 27.39
C ILE A 138 -12.42 -19.62 25.93
N ARG A 139 -12.57 -20.71 25.17
CA ARG A 139 -12.27 -20.70 23.73
C ARG A 139 -13.38 -19.94 23.00
N PRO A 140 -13.04 -19.01 22.09
CA PRO A 140 -14.04 -18.30 21.31
C PRO A 140 -14.81 -19.28 20.43
N ALA A 141 -16.12 -19.06 20.31
CA ALA A 141 -16.95 -19.85 19.43
C ALA A 141 -16.58 -19.59 17.95
N ARG A 142 -16.76 -20.59 17.07
CA ARG A 142 -16.54 -20.42 15.63
C ARG A 142 -17.31 -19.23 15.07
N GLU A 143 -18.52 -18.99 15.58
CA GLU A 143 -19.38 -17.87 15.17
C GLU A 143 -18.82 -16.51 15.57
N GLU A 144 -18.26 -16.41 16.78
CA GLU A 144 -17.60 -15.18 17.23
C GLU A 144 -16.41 -14.83 16.34
N ILE A 145 -15.63 -15.85 15.95
CA ILE A 145 -14.51 -15.70 15.02
C ILE A 145 -15.01 -15.27 13.63
N ARG A 146 -16.13 -15.82 13.15
CA ARG A 146 -16.76 -15.41 11.88
C ARG A 146 -17.19 -13.94 11.92
N MET A 147 -17.89 -13.54 12.98
CA MET A 147 -18.31 -12.15 13.17
C MET A 147 -17.12 -11.20 13.18
N ASN A 148 -16.04 -11.54 13.88
CA ASN A 148 -14.82 -10.73 13.93
C ASN A 148 -14.12 -10.65 12.56
N LEU A 149 -14.08 -11.75 11.79
CA LEU A 149 -13.59 -11.71 10.42
C LEU A 149 -14.47 -10.83 9.52
N ASN A 150 -15.80 -10.94 9.60
CA ASN A 150 -16.72 -10.12 8.81
C ASN A 150 -16.58 -8.63 9.14
N LYS A 151 -16.34 -8.25 10.41
CA LYS A 151 -15.98 -6.87 10.78
C LYS A 151 -14.73 -6.37 10.05
N LEU A 152 -13.68 -7.21 9.98
CA LEU A 152 -12.45 -6.87 9.25
C LEU A 152 -12.69 -6.71 7.74
N VAL A 153 -13.54 -7.57 7.16
CA VAL A 153 -13.92 -7.52 5.74
C VAL A 153 -14.71 -6.25 5.44
N HIS A 154 -15.69 -5.92 6.28
CA HIS A 154 -16.49 -4.70 6.19
C HIS A 154 -15.62 -3.43 6.32
N ALA A 155 -14.61 -3.46 7.19
CA ALA A 155 -13.63 -2.39 7.35
C ALA A 155 -12.50 -2.41 6.29
N HIS A 156 -12.58 -3.32 5.31
CA HIS A 156 -11.62 -3.51 4.21
C HIS A 156 -10.19 -3.87 4.63
N PHE A 157 -9.97 -4.32 5.87
CA PHE A 157 -8.65 -4.78 6.34
C PHE A 157 -8.31 -6.20 5.86
N VAL A 158 -9.34 -7.00 5.55
CA VAL A 158 -9.22 -8.34 5.00
C VAL A 158 -10.01 -8.41 3.70
N GLU A 159 -9.46 -9.12 2.73
CA GLU A 159 -10.07 -9.35 1.44
C GLU A 159 -9.84 -10.78 0.96
N ARG A 160 -10.70 -11.23 0.04
CA ARG A 160 -10.50 -12.49 -0.66
C ARG A 160 -9.26 -12.39 -1.56
N CYS A 161 -8.55 -13.51 -1.68
CA CYS A 161 -7.35 -13.58 -2.51
C CYS A 161 -7.67 -13.32 -3.99
N PRO A 162 -6.73 -12.74 -4.73
CA PRO A 162 -6.90 -12.47 -6.15
C PRO A 162 -6.89 -13.79 -6.92
N LYS A 163 -7.32 -13.74 -8.19
CA LYS A 163 -7.27 -14.88 -9.10
C LYS A 163 -5.85 -15.44 -9.14
N PRO A 164 -5.65 -16.76 -8.96
CA PRO A 164 -4.31 -17.36 -8.93
C PRO A 164 -3.52 -17.13 -10.22
N GLU A 165 -4.20 -17.16 -11.37
CA GLU A 165 -3.57 -17.00 -12.68
C GLU A 165 -4.51 -16.24 -13.64
N PRO A 166 -4.59 -14.90 -13.55
CA PRO A 166 -5.32 -14.09 -14.51
C PRO A 166 -4.67 -14.17 -15.89
N PHE A 167 -5.48 -14.12 -16.94
CA PHE A 167 -4.99 -13.99 -18.31
C PHE A 167 -4.74 -12.52 -18.65
N ILE A 168 -3.58 -12.22 -19.23
CA ILE A 168 -3.18 -10.86 -19.60
C ILE A 168 -2.73 -10.85 -21.05
N ASP A 169 -3.39 -10.02 -21.86
CA ASP A 169 -2.99 -9.76 -23.25
C ASP A 169 -1.97 -8.59 -23.32
N PRO A 170 -0.72 -8.84 -23.76
CA PRO A 170 0.32 -7.82 -23.92
C PRO A 170 -0.07 -6.66 -24.83
N LEU A 171 -1.02 -6.87 -25.76
CA LEU A 171 -1.51 -5.81 -26.65
C LEU A 171 -2.37 -4.77 -25.92
N VAL A 172 -3.03 -5.17 -24.82
CA VAL A 172 -3.75 -4.26 -23.91
C VAL A 172 -2.78 -3.53 -22.98
N VAL A 173 -1.61 -4.11 -22.69
CA VAL A 173 -0.57 -3.50 -21.84
C VAL A 173 0.06 -2.27 -22.50
N GLN A 174 0.11 -2.18 -23.83
CA GLN A 174 0.72 -1.05 -24.56
C GLN A 174 -0.26 0.07 -24.94
N GLN A 175 -1.57 -0.15 -24.88
CA GLN A 175 -2.53 0.89 -25.24
C GLN A 175 -2.80 1.82 -24.03
N PRO A 176 -2.67 3.16 -24.18
CA PRO A 176 -3.31 4.08 -23.25
C PRO A 176 -4.81 3.84 -23.31
N THR A 177 -5.48 3.92 -22.16
CA THR A 177 -6.91 3.68 -21.98
C THR A 177 -7.74 4.77 -22.66
N SER A 178 -7.78 4.78 -23.99
CA SER A 178 -8.62 5.72 -24.72
C SER A 178 -9.44 5.03 -25.81
N SER A 179 -10.64 4.59 -25.44
CA SER A 179 -11.75 4.53 -26.38
C SER A 179 -13.03 5.07 -25.75
N ARG A 180 -13.09 6.39 -25.52
CA ARG A 180 -14.24 7.24 -25.87
C ARG A 180 -14.06 8.71 -25.44
N ARG A 181 -14.16 9.57 -26.47
CA ARG A 181 -14.49 11.01 -26.49
C ARG A 181 -13.41 12.02 -26.08
N ARG A 182 -13.29 13.04 -26.94
CA ARG A 182 -12.40 14.20 -26.86
C ARG A 182 -12.67 14.99 -25.58
N ALA A 183 -11.73 14.95 -24.63
CA ALA A 183 -11.59 15.85 -23.49
C ALA A 183 -10.10 16.21 -23.33
N PRO A 184 -9.73 17.35 -22.71
CA PRO A 184 -8.39 17.92 -22.82
C PRO A 184 -7.36 17.05 -22.12
N LYS A 185 -6.11 17.14 -22.60
CA LYS A 185 -4.95 16.33 -22.19
C LYS A 185 -4.64 16.47 -20.70
N ASN A 186 -5.33 15.71 -19.85
CA ASN A 186 -4.77 15.29 -18.57
C ASN A 186 -3.68 14.27 -18.89
N PHE A 187 -2.48 14.47 -18.36
CA PHE A 187 -1.40 13.49 -18.42
C PHE A 187 -1.89 12.19 -17.75
N GLU A 188 -2.38 11.24 -18.56
CA GLU A 188 -2.76 9.91 -18.09
C GLU A 188 -1.53 9.27 -17.44
N LYS A 189 -1.64 8.96 -16.15
CA LYS A 189 -0.58 8.36 -15.36
C LYS A 189 -0.24 7.00 -15.97
N VAL A 190 0.96 6.84 -16.52
CA VAL A 190 1.43 5.56 -17.07
C VAL A 190 1.46 4.54 -15.93
N ILE A 191 0.50 3.62 -15.92
CA ILE A 191 0.38 2.57 -14.90
C ILE A 191 1.49 1.53 -15.15
N SER A 192 2.23 1.16 -14.10
CA SER A 192 3.30 0.14 -14.18
C SER A 192 2.74 -1.24 -14.55
N LEU A 193 3.56 -2.09 -15.15
CA LEU A 193 3.19 -3.47 -15.48
C LEU A 193 2.73 -4.25 -14.24
N GLU A 194 3.45 -4.11 -13.13
CA GLU A 194 3.11 -4.68 -11.82
C GLU A 194 1.69 -4.30 -11.40
N GLN A 195 1.36 -3.01 -11.42
CA GLN A 195 0.03 -2.53 -11.02
C GLN A 195 -1.07 -3.06 -11.97
N LYS A 196 -0.80 -3.16 -13.27
CA LYS A 196 -1.77 -3.74 -14.23
C LYS A 196 -2.05 -5.21 -13.93
N ILE A 197 -1.01 -5.99 -13.62
CA ILE A 197 -1.14 -7.41 -13.28
C ILE A 197 -1.94 -7.58 -11.99
N VAL A 198 -1.59 -6.83 -10.95
CA VAL A 198 -2.32 -6.85 -9.67
C VAL A 198 -3.79 -6.49 -9.88
N ASN A 199 -4.09 -5.38 -10.57
CA ASN A 199 -5.46 -4.94 -10.83
C ASN A 199 -6.27 -5.96 -11.67
N THR A 200 -5.62 -6.71 -12.57
CA THR A 200 -6.30 -7.74 -13.39
C THR A 200 -6.53 -9.03 -12.59
N ALA A 201 -5.64 -9.31 -11.64
CA ALA A 201 -5.77 -10.44 -10.72
C ALA A 201 -6.89 -10.18 -9.68
N ASP A 202 -7.11 -8.93 -9.31
CA ASP A 202 -8.09 -8.55 -8.30
C ASP A 202 -9.53 -8.91 -8.73
N LEU A 203 -10.33 -9.29 -7.74
CA LEU A 203 -11.76 -9.54 -7.91
C LEU A 203 -12.52 -8.20 -7.95
N SER A 204 -13.80 -8.23 -8.33
CA SER A 204 -14.64 -7.04 -8.16
C SER A 204 -14.74 -6.66 -6.68
N ASP A 205 -14.91 -5.37 -6.34
CA ASP A 205 -14.97 -4.94 -4.92
C ASP A 205 -16.05 -5.71 -4.14
N ALA A 206 -17.19 -6.00 -4.77
CA ALA A 206 -18.26 -6.80 -4.17
C ALA A 206 -17.80 -8.22 -3.81
N GLU A 207 -16.96 -8.84 -4.65
CA GLU A 207 -16.40 -10.16 -4.38
C GLU A 207 -15.22 -10.10 -3.41
N ARG A 208 -14.32 -9.10 -3.53
CA ARG A 208 -13.15 -8.89 -2.65
C ARG A 208 -13.57 -8.79 -1.20
N PHE A 209 -14.67 -8.09 -0.94
CA PHE A 209 -15.18 -7.79 0.41
C PHE A 209 -16.52 -8.47 0.70
N SER A 210 -16.79 -9.61 0.06
CA SER A 210 -17.98 -10.41 0.36
C SER A 210 -17.79 -11.20 1.66
N GLU A 211 -18.63 -10.90 2.65
CA GLU A 211 -18.69 -11.55 3.96
C GLU A 211 -18.95 -13.06 3.88
N ILE A 212 -18.64 -13.79 4.95
CA ILE A 212 -19.04 -15.18 5.11
C ILE A 212 -20.49 -15.20 5.62
N PRO A 213 -21.43 -15.83 4.91
CA PRO A 213 -22.82 -15.94 5.33
C PRO A 213 -22.97 -16.61 6.71
N TYR A 214 -24.02 -16.26 7.44
CA TYR A 214 -24.45 -17.00 8.62
C TYR A 214 -25.34 -18.15 8.17
N ILE A 215 -24.91 -19.39 8.41
CA ILE A 215 -25.78 -20.56 8.28
C ILE A 215 -26.58 -20.65 9.59
N ILE A 216 -27.87 -20.32 9.53
CA ILE A 216 -28.79 -20.57 10.63
C ILE A 216 -29.23 -22.03 10.47
N GLU A 217 -28.67 -22.93 11.29
CA GLU A 217 -29.26 -24.26 11.45
C GLU A 217 -30.60 -24.06 12.19
N ASP A 218 -31.71 -24.09 11.46
CA ASP A 218 -33.05 -24.04 12.05
C ASP A 218 -33.27 -25.30 12.92
N ALA A 219 -33.04 -25.12 14.22
CA ALA A 219 -33.41 -26.07 15.25
C ALA A 219 -34.92 -26.01 15.52
N SER A 220 -35.73 -26.53 14.60
CA SER A 220 -37.12 -26.89 14.91
C SER A 220 -37.64 -27.96 13.97
N ASP A 221 -37.68 -29.21 14.43
CA ASP A 221 -38.88 -30.05 14.28
C ASP A 221 -38.81 -31.26 15.24
N VAL A 222 -39.22 -31.01 16.48
CA VAL A 222 -39.57 -32.04 17.46
C VAL A 222 -41.05 -31.87 17.79
N ASN A 223 -41.93 -32.54 17.04
CA ASN A 223 -43.14 -33.21 17.55
C ASN A 223 -44.01 -33.76 16.41
N GLY A 224 -44.36 -35.04 16.51
CA GLY A 224 -45.21 -35.75 15.54
C GLY A 224 -46.71 -35.53 15.74
N CYS A 225 -47.51 -35.86 14.71
CA CYS A 225 -48.48 -36.96 14.73
C CYS A 225 -49.19 -37.09 13.36
N SER A 226 -49.09 -38.28 12.79
CA SER A 226 -49.92 -39.03 11.83
C SER A 226 -51.18 -38.40 11.22
N ARG A 227 -51.30 -38.50 9.87
CA ARG A 227 -52.47 -39.12 9.18
C ARG A 227 -52.18 -39.37 7.68
N ASP A 228 -52.67 -40.53 7.24
CA ASP A 228 -52.45 -41.31 6.02
C ASP A 228 -52.88 -40.69 4.66
N PRO A 229 -52.52 -41.34 3.52
CA PRO A 229 -52.24 -40.70 2.23
C PRO A 229 -53.42 -40.75 1.26
N VAL A 230 -53.52 -39.73 0.39
CA VAL A 230 -54.20 -39.85 -0.90
C VAL A 230 -53.39 -39.18 -2.00
N ASP A 231 -53.16 -40.01 -3.02
CA ASP A 231 -52.35 -39.89 -4.21
C ASP A 231 -52.72 -38.71 -5.12
N SER A 232 -51.71 -37.99 -5.64
CA SER A 232 -51.63 -37.46 -7.03
C SER A 232 -50.53 -36.38 -7.21
N ALA A 233 -49.40 -36.82 -7.78
CA ALA A 233 -48.57 -36.11 -8.76
C ALA A 233 -47.96 -34.71 -8.45
N LYS A 234 -46.63 -34.65 -8.21
CA LYS A 234 -45.59 -34.00 -9.06
C LYS A 234 -44.35 -33.53 -8.27
N ARG A 235 -43.19 -33.99 -8.78
CA ARG A 235 -41.84 -33.35 -8.80
C ARG A 235 -40.98 -33.40 -7.51
N LYS A 236 -39.85 -34.10 -7.67
CA LYS A 236 -38.57 -33.94 -6.95
C LYS A 236 -38.33 -32.49 -6.50
N ARG A 237 -38.41 -32.23 -5.19
CA ARG A 237 -37.83 -31.07 -4.50
C ARG A 237 -37.25 -31.54 -3.17
N GLY A 238 -36.13 -32.24 -3.23
CA GLY A 238 -35.43 -32.71 -2.02
C GLY A 238 -33.96 -33.05 -2.23
N ALA A 239 -33.42 -32.77 -3.43
CA ALA A 239 -32.02 -33.01 -3.77
C ALA A 239 -31.30 -31.75 -4.27
N PHE A 240 -31.95 -30.57 -4.17
CA PHE A 240 -31.37 -29.29 -4.60
C PHE A 240 -30.89 -28.45 -3.41
N GLU A 241 -31.61 -28.44 -2.27
CA GLU A 241 -31.23 -27.65 -1.09
C GLU A 241 -30.00 -28.25 -0.37
N VAL A 242 -29.95 -29.58 -0.18
CA VAL A 242 -28.79 -30.25 0.42
C VAL A 242 -27.53 -30.12 -0.45
N ASP A 243 -27.70 -30.03 -1.77
CA ASP A 243 -26.59 -29.87 -2.71
C ASP A 243 -26.10 -28.41 -2.73
N GLU A 244 -26.98 -27.42 -2.54
CA GLU A 244 -26.62 -25.99 -2.45
C GLU A 244 -25.95 -25.63 -1.12
N GLU A 245 -26.40 -26.23 -0.01
CA GLU A 245 -25.83 -26.07 1.33
C GLU A 245 -24.49 -26.83 1.49
N LEU A 246 -24.34 -27.99 0.84
CA LEU A 246 -23.06 -28.68 0.74
C LEU A 246 -22.08 -27.93 -0.19
N ASN A 247 -22.55 -27.39 -1.32
CA ASN A 247 -21.72 -26.60 -2.23
C ASN A 247 -21.33 -25.24 -1.64
N SER A 248 -22.17 -24.60 -0.81
CA SER A 248 -21.80 -23.39 -0.07
C SER A 248 -20.75 -23.68 1.00
N THR A 249 -20.91 -24.78 1.75
CA THR A 249 -19.93 -25.22 2.76
C THR A 249 -18.59 -25.65 2.12
N ILE A 250 -18.61 -26.27 0.93
CA ILE A 250 -17.42 -26.62 0.15
C ILE A 250 -16.74 -25.35 -0.39
N ALA A 251 -17.50 -24.39 -0.93
CA ALA A 251 -16.97 -23.11 -1.40
C ALA A 251 -16.35 -22.28 -0.26
N GLU A 252 -16.96 -22.27 0.93
CA GLU A 252 -16.41 -21.60 2.13
C GLU A 252 -15.05 -22.15 2.56
N ASN A 253 -14.83 -23.46 2.40
CA ASN A 253 -13.58 -24.12 2.75
C ASN A 253 -12.46 -23.89 1.72
N GLU A 254 -12.79 -23.45 0.50
CA GLU A 254 -11.83 -23.15 -0.57
C GLU A 254 -11.44 -21.67 -0.67
N VAL A 255 -12.26 -20.76 -0.12
CA VAL A 255 -11.95 -19.31 -0.18
C VAL A 255 -10.73 -18.98 0.68
N LEU A 256 -9.71 -18.45 0.02
CA LEU A 256 -8.51 -17.93 0.66
C LEU A 256 -8.65 -16.45 0.94
N TRP A 257 -8.26 -16.05 2.15
CA TRP A 257 -8.26 -14.68 2.64
C TRP A 257 -6.83 -14.14 2.76
N ARG A 258 -6.66 -12.84 2.53
CA ARG A 258 -5.39 -12.13 2.77
C ARG A 258 -5.64 -10.78 3.45
N ALA A 259 -4.61 -10.26 4.13
CA ALA A 259 -4.62 -8.89 4.64
C ALA A 259 -4.52 -7.88 3.48
N ASN A 260 -5.36 -6.85 3.50
CA ASN A 260 -5.35 -5.78 2.52
C ASN A 260 -4.32 -4.70 2.91
N PHE A 261 -3.11 -4.77 2.34
CA PHE A 261 -2.03 -3.82 2.63
C PHE A 261 -2.33 -2.39 2.16
N GLU A 262 -3.22 -2.21 1.18
CA GLU A 262 -3.63 -0.89 0.69
C GLU A 262 -4.37 -0.14 1.79
N GLN A 263 -5.35 -0.79 2.42
CA GLN A 263 -6.13 -0.22 3.51
C GLN A 263 -5.25 0.10 4.73
N PHE A 264 -4.34 -0.80 5.09
CA PHE A 264 -3.39 -0.52 6.18
C PHE A 264 -2.49 0.68 5.86
N THR A 265 -1.99 0.75 4.63
CA THR A 265 -1.13 1.86 4.20
C THR A 265 -1.89 3.17 4.18
N PHE A 266 -3.15 3.15 3.74
CA PHE A 266 -4.07 4.28 3.82
C PHE A 266 -4.27 4.76 5.26
N CYS A 267 -4.59 3.86 6.20
CA CYS A 267 -4.73 4.22 7.62
C CYS A 267 -3.46 4.83 8.21
N LEU A 268 -2.28 4.29 7.87
CA LEU A 268 -1.00 4.86 8.30
C LEU A 268 -0.73 6.25 7.70
N LYS A 269 -1.03 6.46 6.41
CA LYS A 269 -0.95 7.79 5.77
C LYS A 269 -1.90 8.78 6.45
N LYS A 270 -3.15 8.38 6.67
CA LYS A 270 -4.18 9.19 7.35
C LYS A 270 -3.70 9.62 8.73
N LYS A 271 -3.22 8.67 9.55
CA LYS A 271 -2.69 8.95 10.89
C LYS A 271 -1.49 9.89 10.84
N PHE A 272 -0.52 9.64 9.96
CA PHE A 272 0.66 10.51 9.79
C PHE A 272 0.26 11.95 9.43
N CYS A 273 -0.62 12.13 8.45
CA CYS A 273 -1.09 13.45 8.06
C CYS A 273 -1.86 14.13 9.20
N ALA A 274 -2.65 13.37 9.94
CA ALA A 274 -3.39 13.89 11.07
C ALA A 274 -2.48 14.41 12.19
N ASP A 275 -1.47 13.63 12.57
CA ASP A 275 -0.49 14.03 13.58
C ASP A 275 0.30 15.28 13.14
N ARG A 276 0.70 15.34 11.86
CA ARG A 276 1.45 16.47 11.30
C ARG A 276 0.65 17.76 11.27
N LYS A 277 -0.65 17.70 10.92
CA LYS A 277 -1.55 18.87 10.95
C LYS A 277 -1.89 19.27 12.39
N LYS A 278 -2.08 18.33 13.30
CA LYS A 278 -2.39 18.60 14.72
C LYS A 278 -1.38 19.54 15.38
N LEU A 279 -0.10 19.41 15.02
CA LEU A 279 0.98 20.31 15.47
C LEU A 279 0.88 21.75 14.96
N LYS A 280 0.19 21.99 13.83
CA LYS A 280 0.00 23.32 13.22
C LYS A 280 -1.35 23.95 13.60
N LEU A 281 -2.29 23.16 14.12
CA LEU A 281 -3.64 23.57 14.51
C LEU A 281 -3.69 24.13 15.94
N LYS A 282 -4.58 25.09 16.18
CA LYS A 282 -4.92 25.53 17.54
C LYS A 282 -5.60 24.37 18.28
N VAL A 283 -5.35 24.25 19.59
CA VAL A 283 -5.91 23.15 20.40
C VAL A 283 -7.44 23.06 20.29
N GLY A 284 -8.12 24.20 20.26
CA GLY A 284 -9.59 24.26 20.12
C GLY A 284 -10.14 23.78 18.77
N THR A 285 -9.31 23.56 17.75
CA THR A 285 -9.75 23.11 16.41
C THR A 285 -9.40 21.64 16.12
N HIS A 286 -8.75 20.95 17.07
CA HIS A 286 -8.44 19.52 16.94
C HIS A 286 -9.68 18.63 16.77
N PRO A 287 -10.80 18.85 17.50
CA PRO A 287 -12.00 18.02 17.35
C PRO A 287 -12.57 18.03 15.92
N ILE A 288 -12.50 19.19 15.23
CA ILE A 288 -12.97 19.33 13.83
C ILE A 288 -12.18 18.40 12.91
N TRP A 289 -10.85 18.40 13.04
CA TRP A 289 -9.97 17.61 12.20
C TRP A 289 -10.09 16.10 12.49
N GLU A 290 -10.25 15.72 13.75
CA GLU A 290 -10.48 14.33 14.12
C GLU A 290 -11.84 13.84 13.59
N SER A 291 -12.91 14.64 13.74
CA SER A 291 -14.23 14.34 13.16
C SER A 291 -14.18 14.25 11.64
N PHE A 292 -13.38 15.09 10.97
CA PHE A 292 -13.11 14.97 9.53
C PHE A 292 -12.49 13.61 9.17
N CYS A 293 -11.46 13.19 9.90
CA CYS A 293 -10.77 11.92 9.64
C CYS A 293 -11.65 10.68 9.95
N GLU A 294 -12.56 10.80 10.92
CA GLU A 294 -13.49 9.74 11.31
C GLU A 294 -14.69 9.66 10.36
N ALA A 295 -15.14 10.80 9.81
CA ALA A 295 -16.23 10.88 8.84
C ALA A 295 -15.86 10.51 7.41
N ASN A 296 -14.64 10.01 7.22
CA ASN A 296 -14.15 9.58 5.92
C ASN A 296 -15.08 8.52 5.32
N LEU A 297 -15.50 8.77 4.08
CA LEU A 297 -16.16 7.77 3.26
C LEU A 297 -15.11 6.73 2.84
N THR A 298 -15.54 5.47 2.77
CA THR A 298 -14.70 4.40 2.23
C THR A 298 -14.62 4.56 0.72
N GLU A 299 -13.78 5.49 0.26
CA GLU A 299 -13.54 5.76 -1.15
C GLU A 299 -12.43 4.87 -1.70
N LYS A 300 -12.45 4.66 -3.03
CA LYS A 300 -11.43 3.89 -3.74
C LYS A 300 -10.05 4.56 -3.76
N ASP A 301 -10.00 5.87 -3.52
CA ASP A 301 -8.77 6.63 -3.59
C ASP A 301 -7.99 6.54 -2.27
N THR A 302 -6.87 5.80 -2.30
CA THR A 302 -5.96 5.68 -1.14
C THR A 302 -5.04 6.89 -0.95
N ASP A 303 -5.18 7.92 -1.79
CA ASP A 303 -4.39 9.13 -1.77
C ASP A 303 -5.17 10.38 -1.34
N SER A 304 -6.47 10.25 -1.07
CA SER A 304 -7.28 11.33 -0.51
C SER A 304 -8.21 10.83 0.60
N VAL A 305 -8.62 11.76 1.47
CA VAL A 305 -9.67 11.55 2.47
C VAL A 305 -10.82 12.46 2.11
N THR A 306 -12.03 11.91 1.95
CA THR A 306 -13.21 12.70 1.62
C THR A 306 -14.28 12.48 2.67
N SER A 307 -14.76 13.58 3.24
CA SER A 307 -15.75 13.53 4.31
C SER A 307 -16.90 14.52 4.04
N PRO A 308 -18.16 14.08 4.10
CA PRO A 308 -19.31 14.95 3.94
C PRO A 308 -19.47 15.83 5.18
N ILE A 309 -19.80 17.10 4.98
CA ILE A 309 -19.94 18.09 6.04
C ILE A 309 -20.93 17.63 7.12
N ASN A 310 -22.02 16.98 6.72
CA ASN A 310 -23.02 16.44 7.64
C ASN A 310 -22.44 15.35 8.56
N GLY A 311 -21.63 14.43 8.01
CA GLY A 311 -20.95 13.39 8.79
C GLY A 311 -19.88 13.95 9.74
N ILE A 312 -19.22 15.05 9.35
CA ILE A 312 -18.28 15.78 10.21
C ILE A 312 -19.03 16.40 11.39
N LEU A 313 -20.14 17.09 11.13
CA LEU A 313 -20.94 17.75 12.16
C LEU A 313 -21.55 16.75 13.14
N GLU A 314 -22.03 15.60 12.64
CA GLU A 314 -22.57 14.54 13.49
C GLU A 314 -21.52 14.03 14.48
N ARG A 315 -20.31 13.71 14.01
CA ARG A 315 -19.21 13.27 14.89
C ARG A 315 -18.70 14.39 15.79
N LEU A 316 -18.68 15.62 15.31
CA LEU A 316 -18.28 16.78 16.12
C LEU A 316 -19.24 16.99 17.30
N ARG A 317 -20.54 16.78 17.12
CA ARG A 317 -21.53 16.87 18.21
C ARG A 317 -21.30 15.85 19.33
N GLN A 318 -20.62 14.74 19.04
CA GLN A 318 -20.27 13.72 20.02
C GLN A 318 -19.01 14.07 20.83
N LYS A 319 -18.28 15.14 20.46
CA LYS A 319 -17.03 15.56 21.11
C LYS A 319 -17.21 16.77 22.03
N GLU A 320 -16.38 16.83 23.06
CA GLU A 320 -16.37 17.95 24.01
C GLU A 320 -16.12 19.29 23.30
N GLY A 321 -16.99 20.27 23.54
CA GLY A 321 -16.92 21.59 22.90
C GLY A 321 -17.33 21.64 21.43
N GLY A 322 -17.72 20.52 20.82
CA GLY A 322 -18.14 20.47 19.41
C GLY A 322 -19.57 20.98 19.17
N ALA A 323 -20.47 20.87 20.15
CA ALA A 323 -21.86 21.33 20.04
C ALA A 323 -22.02 22.85 19.96
N SER A 324 -21.02 23.62 20.40
CA SER A 324 -21.02 25.09 20.34
C SER A 324 -20.36 25.65 19.07
N MET A 325 -19.77 24.81 18.23
CA MET A 325 -19.09 25.25 17.00
C MET A 325 -20.08 25.53 15.88
N THR A 326 -19.90 26.66 15.19
CA THR A 326 -20.74 27.02 14.04
C THR A 326 -20.23 26.37 12.76
N LEU A 327 -21.12 26.16 11.78
CA LEU A 327 -20.76 25.65 10.45
C LEU A 327 -19.64 26.49 9.80
N ASP A 328 -19.73 27.82 9.90
CA ASP A 328 -18.71 28.74 9.38
C ASP A 328 -17.33 28.53 10.01
N GLN A 329 -17.28 28.21 11.31
CA GLN A 329 -16.00 27.91 11.97
C GLN A 329 -15.40 26.61 11.45
N VAL A 330 -16.24 25.59 11.25
CA VAL A 330 -15.82 24.30 10.68
C VAL A 330 -15.28 24.48 9.26
N THR A 331 -16.01 25.18 8.39
CA THR A 331 -15.59 25.45 7.01
C THR A 331 -14.26 26.19 6.94
N ARG A 332 -14.09 27.28 7.71
CA ARG A 332 -12.83 28.04 7.73
C ARG A 332 -11.64 27.19 8.18
N VAL A 333 -11.84 26.33 9.18
CA VAL A 333 -10.77 25.42 9.65
C VAL A 333 -10.42 24.40 8.56
N LEU A 334 -11.40 23.88 7.82
CA LEU A 334 -11.15 22.96 6.70
C LEU A 334 -10.42 23.65 5.54
N GLU A 335 -10.77 24.90 5.23
CA GLU A 335 -10.06 25.74 4.25
C GLU A 335 -8.60 26.02 4.68
N ASP A 336 -8.37 26.39 5.93
CA ASP A 336 -7.03 26.57 6.51
C ASP A 336 -6.21 25.26 6.46
N LEU A 337 -6.89 24.12 6.52
CA LEU A 337 -6.29 22.81 6.38
C LEU A 337 -5.99 22.40 4.94
N GLN A 338 -6.33 23.24 3.96
CA GLN A 338 -6.19 22.99 2.53
C GLN A 338 -7.10 21.85 2.05
N CYS A 339 -8.23 21.63 2.72
CA CYS A 339 -9.28 20.77 2.19
C CYS A 339 -9.98 21.48 1.04
N THR A 340 -10.21 20.78 -0.06
CA THR A 340 -10.89 21.31 -1.25
C THR A 340 -12.27 20.69 -1.38
N THR A 341 -13.26 21.46 -1.80
CA THR A 341 -14.55 20.93 -2.24
C THR A 341 -14.51 20.64 -3.74
N SER A 342 -15.23 19.60 -4.17
CA SER A 342 -15.38 19.32 -5.61
C SER A 342 -16.60 20.06 -6.15
N ASN A 343 -16.58 20.41 -7.44
CA ASN A 343 -17.73 21.03 -8.10
C ASN A 343 -18.94 20.08 -8.19
N GLU A 344 -18.70 18.76 -8.13
CA GLU A 344 -19.74 17.73 -8.23
C GLU A 344 -20.43 17.46 -6.88
N ASN A 345 -19.70 17.64 -5.77
CA ASN A 345 -20.23 17.47 -4.42
C ASN A 345 -19.72 18.58 -3.50
N PRO A 346 -20.39 19.75 -3.47
CA PRO A 346 -19.97 20.91 -2.67
C PRO A 346 -20.12 20.68 -1.16
N GLU A 347 -20.87 19.64 -0.77
CA GLU A 347 -21.07 19.25 0.63
C GLU A 347 -19.97 18.31 1.15
N ALA A 348 -19.03 17.89 0.30
CA ALA A 348 -17.93 17.03 0.66
C ALA A 348 -16.59 17.77 0.59
N TYR A 349 -15.79 17.61 1.65
CA TYR A 349 -14.44 18.15 1.73
C TYR A 349 -13.44 17.03 1.49
N THR A 350 -12.48 17.28 0.61
CA THR A 350 -11.42 16.32 0.27
C THR A 350 -10.06 16.87 0.71
N PHE A 351 -9.28 16.03 1.40
CA PHE A 351 -7.91 16.31 1.78
C PHE A 351 -6.95 15.40 1.01
N ASP A 352 -6.00 15.99 0.28
CA ASP A 352 -5.02 15.28 -0.52
C ASP A 352 -3.85 14.79 0.35
N LEU A 353 -3.88 13.50 0.71
CA LEU A 353 -2.83 12.86 1.51
C LEU A 353 -1.51 12.84 0.73
N ARG A 354 -1.55 12.61 -0.59
CA ARG A 354 -0.34 12.49 -1.41
C ARG A 354 0.45 13.79 -1.44
N LYS A 355 -0.20 14.92 -1.70
CA LYS A 355 0.45 16.25 -1.69
C LYS A 355 1.07 16.55 -0.33
N MET A 356 0.38 16.22 0.76
CA MET A 356 0.89 16.44 2.11
C MET A 356 2.13 15.58 2.40
N VAL A 357 2.08 14.29 2.06
CA VAL A 357 3.20 13.36 2.23
C VAL A 357 4.40 13.78 1.38
N GLU A 358 4.19 14.21 0.13
CA GLU A 358 5.25 14.71 -0.75
C GLU A 358 5.88 16.00 -0.22
N SER A 359 5.08 16.92 0.30
CA SER A 359 5.56 18.14 0.93
C SER A 359 6.43 17.84 2.16
N CYS A 360 5.94 16.97 3.06
CA CYS A 360 6.72 16.54 4.23
C CYS A 360 8.01 15.81 3.83
N ARG A 361 7.97 15.00 2.77
CA ARG A 361 9.18 14.32 2.25
C ARG A 361 10.20 15.33 1.74
N ASN A 362 9.78 16.41 1.07
CA ASN A 362 10.70 17.46 0.64
C ASN A 362 11.30 18.19 1.85
N GLU A 363 10.51 18.50 2.89
CA GLU A 363 11.00 19.10 4.15
C GLU A 363 12.07 18.23 4.83
N GLU A 364 11.90 16.90 4.83
CA GLU A 364 12.89 15.96 5.38
C GLU A 364 14.17 15.91 4.54
N ILE A 365 14.06 15.88 3.20
CA ILE A 365 15.23 15.92 2.31
C ILE A 365 16.00 17.23 2.51
N GLU A 366 15.30 18.37 2.58
CA GLU A 366 15.91 19.66 2.86
C GLU A 366 16.64 19.67 4.21
N SER A 367 16.03 19.09 5.25
CA SER A 367 16.64 18.97 6.58
C SER A 367 17.92 18.12 6.57
N LEU A 368 17.97 17.08 5.74
CA LEU A 368 19.17 16.28 5.55
C LEU A 368 20.25 17.02 4.76
N VAL A 369 19.87 17.77 3.71
CA VAL A 369 20.79 18.65 2.98
C VAL A 369 21.40 19.68 3.94
N LYS A 370 20.58 20.26 4.83
CA LYS A 370 21.06 21.17 5.88
C LYS A 370 22.07 20.50 6.80
N LYS A 371 21.79 19.28 7.26
CA LYS A 371 22.68 18.53 8.16
C LYS A 371 24.00 18.14 7.49
N LYS A 372 23.98 17.79 6.20
CA LYS A 372 25.16 17.31 5.46
C LYS A 372 26.04 18.45 4.93
N TYR A 373 25.44 19.53 4.41
CA TYR A 373 26.17 20.60 3.70
C TYR A 373 26.01 21.99 4.32
N GLY A 374 25.18 22.13 5.36
CA GLY A 374 24.99 23.38 6.10
C GLY A 374 23.85 24.25 5.59
N GLN A 375 23.70 25.43 6.21
CA GLN A 375 22.57 26.34 5.99
C GLN A 375 22.53 26.93 4.57
N ALA A 376 23.68 27.26 3.98
CA ALA A 376 23.73 27.80 2.62
C ALA A 376 23.17 26.81 1.59
N ALA A 377 23.50 25.51 1.72
CA ALA A 377 23.00 24.46 0.85
C ALA A 377 21.49 24.26 0.99
N PHE A 378 20.97 24.32 2.22
CA PHE A 378 19.54 24.29 2.46
C PHE A 378 18.80 25.43 1.74
N THR A 379 19.28 26.67 1.89
CA THR A 379 18.63 27.84 1.26
C THR A 379 18.63 27.72 -0.26
N ILE A 380 19.77 27.36 -0.86
CA ILE A 380 19.90 27.20 -2.32
C ILE A 380 19.04 26.04 -2.81
N PHE A 381 19.10 24.88 -2.17
CA PHE A 381 18.34 23.70 -2.59
C PHE A 381 16.84 23.93 -2.49
N ARG A 382 16.36 24.53 -1.40
CA ARG A 382 14.95 24.89 -1.22
C ARG A 382 14.46 25.87 -2.29
N LEU A 383 15.28 26.86 -2.67
CA LEU A 383 14.96 27.77 -3.77
C LEU A 383 14.74 27.00 -5.07
N LEU A 384 15.68 26.12 -5.43
CA LEU A 384 15.61 25.32 -6.66
C LEU A 384 14.40 24.37 -6.69
N VAL A 385 14.07 23.74 -5.56
CA VAL A 385 12.89 22.88 -5.43
C VAL A 385 11.59 23.68 -5.51
N THR A 386 11.55 24.87 -4.90
CA THR A 386 10.34 25.71 -4.87
C THR A 386 10.07 26.36 -6.23
N GLN A 387 11.09 26.83 -6.95
CA GLN A 387 10.92 27.39 -8.29
C GLN A 387 10.58 26.32 -9.33
N GLY A 388 11.04 25.08 -9.14
CA GLY A 388 10.70 23.94 -10.00
C GLY A 388 11.26 24.01 -11.43
N GLY A 389 12.05 25.04 -11.74
CA GLY A 389 12.65 25.29 -13.05
C GLY A 389 14.15 25.61 -12.96
N PRO A 390 14.84 25.74 -14.12
CA PRO A 390 16.23 26.15 -14.17
C PRO A 390 16.39 27.62 -13.71
N VAL A 391 17.31 27.86 -12.78
CA VAL A 391 17.59 29.18 -12.19
C VAL A 391 19.03 29.57 -12.48
N GLU A 392 19.24 30.80 -12.94
CA GLU A 392 20.58 31.32 -13.23
C GLU A 392 21.40 31.56 -11.95
N THR A 393 22.72 31.47 -12.06
CA THR A 393 23.62 31.63 -10.90
C THR A 393 23.47 33.00 -10.23
N ASP A 394 23.38 34.08 -11.02
CA ASP A 394 23.25 35.43 -10.48
C ASP A 394 21.88 35.63 -9.80
N GLN A 395 20.81 35.05 -10.36
CA GLN A 395 19.48 35.06 -9.71
C GLN A 395 19.48 34.31 -8.37
N ILE A 396 20.25 33.21 -8.24
CA ILE A 396 20.41 32.50 -6.97
C ILE A 396 21.14 33.39 -5.95
N ILE A 397 22.20 34.09 -6.36
CA ILE A 397 22.95 35.02 -5.50
C ILE A 397 22.00 36.11 -4.98
N ASP A 398 21.26 36.75 -5.89
CA ASP A 398 20.35 37.85 -5.57
C ASP A 398 19.20 37.40 -4.66
N THR A 399 18.62 36.22 -4.92
CA THR A 399 17.48 35.72 -4.13
C THR A 399 17.90 35.20 -2.76
N THR A 400 19.07 34.56 -2.66
CA THR A 400 19.54 33.97 -1.39
C THR A 400 20.31 34.95 -0.52
N ILE A 401 20.76 36.08 -1.08
CA ILE A 401 21.57 37.11 -0.40
C ILE A 401 22.83 36.45 0.22
N LEU A 402 23.42 35.49 -0.50
CA LEU A 402 24.63 34.79 -0.10
C LEU A 402 25.82 35.32 -0.91
N ASP A 403 27.01 35.28 -0.32
CA ASP A 403 28.23 35.66 -1.02
C ASP A 403 28.46 34.76 -2.25
N LYS A 404 28.89 35.37 -3.35
CA LYS A 404 29.15 34.69 -4.63
C LYS A 404 30.04 33.44 -4.47
N GLN A 405 31.10 33.52 -3.66
CA GLN A 405 31.99 32.38 -3.41
C GLN A 405 31.29 31.23 -2.69
N ILE A 406 30.40 31.54 -1.74
CA ILE A 406 29.61 30.55 -1.00
C ILE A 406 28.64 29.86 -1.95
N VAL A 407 27.94 30.61 -2.79
CA VAL A 407 26.99 30.06 -3.78
C VAL A 407 27.70 29.10 -4.73
N HIS A 408 28.79 29.52 -5.37
CA HIS A 408 29.54 28.64 -6.28
C HIS A 408 30.08 27.38 -5.60
N SER A 409 30.70 27.52 -4.42
CA SER A 409 31.23 26.36 -3.69
C SER A 409 30.14 25.38 -3.25
N THR A 410 28.96 25.89 -2.91
CA THR A 410 27.82 25.08 -2.47
C THR A 410 27.14 24.38 -3.65
N LEU A 411 26.90 25.08 -4.76
CA LEU A 411 26.36 24.49 -5.97
C LEU A 411 27.25 23.38 -6.52
N TYR A 412 28.57 23.57 -6.49
CA TYR A 412 29.51 22.52 -6.89
C TYR A 412 29.42 21.27 -6.00
N LYS A 413 29.30 21.44 -4.68
CA LYS A 413 29.11 20.31 -3.73
C LYS A 413 27.81 19.56 -4.01
N LEU A 414 26.70 20.29 -4.19
CA LEU A 414 25.39 19.70 -4.48
C LEU A 414 25.38 18.98 -5.84
N TRP A 415 26.07 19.52 -6.84
CA TRP A 415 26.20 18.92 -8.16
C TRP A 415 27.05 17.64 -8.12
N LYS A 416 28.18 17.68 -7.41
CA LYS A 416 29.06 16.51 -7.24
C LYS A 416 28.33 15.32 -6.61
N ASP A 417 27.43 15.58 -5.68
CA ASP A 417 26.65 14.55 -4.98
C ASP A 417 25.25 14.33 -5.64
N ASP A 418 25.07 14.73 -6.90
CA ASP A 418 23.90 14.48 -7.74
C ASP A 418 22.55 15.08 -7.28
N TYR A 419 22.55 16.08 -6.40
CA TYR A 419 21.32 16.76 -5.95
C TYR A 419 20.78 17.77 -6.97
N VAL A 420 21.66 18.37 -7.77
CA VAL A 420 21.32 19.41 -8.75
C VAL A 420 21.95 19.11 -10.10
N ASP A 421 21.24 19.45 -11.18
CA ASP A 421 21.78 19.46 -12.53
C ASP A 421 22.25 20.88 -12.89
N THR A 422 23.23 20.97 -13.78
CA THR A 422 23.63 22.23 -14.40
C THR A 422 23.59 22.13 -15.91
N GLU A 423 23.16 23.21 -16.57
CA GLU A 423 23.19 23.35 -18.02
C GLU A 423 23.86 24.67 -18.38
N LYS A 424 24.72 24.62 -19.40
CA LYS A 424 25.43 25.78 -19.91
C LYS A 424 24.66 26.35 -21.08
N ILE A 425 24.08 27.53 -20.91
CA ILE A 425 23.32 28.21 -21.96
C ILE A 425 24.23 29.27 -22.59
N SER A 426 24.24 29.31 -23.92
CA SER A 426 24.87 30.37 -24.69
C SER A 426 23.78 31.25 -25.28
N SER A 427 23.72 32.52 -24.86
CA SER A 427 22.81 33.50 -25.46
C SER A 427 23.54 34.27 -26.54
N VAL A 428 22.95 34.32 -27.73
CA VAL A 428 23.39 35.16 -28.85
C VAL A 428 22.56 36.43 -28.81
N ALA A 429 23.09 37.46 -28.15
CA ALA A 429 22.48 38.79 -28.14
C ALA A 429 23.49 39.82 -28.66
N GLY A 430 23.21 40.39 -29.83
CA GLY A 430 24.00 41.49 -30.41
C GLY A 430 25.39 41.08 -30.92
N THR A 431 26.44 41.44 -30.18
CA THR A 431 27.85 41.43 -30.63
C THR A 431 28.79 40.56 -29.80
N GLY A 432 28.26 39.70 -28.90
CA GLY A 432 29.08 38.80 -28.09
C GLY A 432 28.37 37.51 -27.68
N TYR A 433 29.16 36.45 -27.47
CA TYR A 433 28.69 35.18 -26.91
C TYR A 433 28.68 35.27 -25.38
N ALA A 434 27.52 35.52 -24.78
CA ALA A 434 27.36 35.45 -23.33
C ALA A 434 27.02 34.02 -22.92
N GLN A 435 27.87 33.42 -22.08
CA GLN A 435 27.68 32.07 -21.55
C GLN A 435 27.33 32.17 -20.07
N PHE A 436 26.24 31.54 -19.66
CA PHE A 436 25.83 31.47 -18.26
C PHE A 436 25.38 30.06 -17.88
N TYR A 437 25.42 29.76 -16.58
CA TYR A 437 25.01 28.47 -16.03
C TYR A 437 23.65 28.59 -15.36
N VAL A 438 22.76 27.68 -15.71
CA VAL A 438 21.50 27.46 -15.00
C VAL A 438 21.59 26.19 -14.17
N TRP A 439 20.87 26.20 -13.05
CA TRP A 439 20.84 25.12 -12.07
C TRP A 439 19.41 24.71 -11.82
N ARG A 440 19.16 23.42 -11.67
CA ARG A 440 17.84 22.90 -11.28
C ARG A 440 18.02 21.76 -10.29
N ALA A 441 17.04 21.57 -9.41
CA ALA A 441 16.97 20.34 -8.63
C ALA A 441 16.80 19.16 -9.61
N LYS A 442 17.64 18.15 -9.48
CA LYS A 442 17.61 16.96 -10.35
C LYS A 442 16.27 16.25 -10.14
N SER A 443 15.55 15.85 -11.18
CA SER A 443 14.24 15.22 -11.02
C SER A 443 14.28 13.91 -10.22
N THR A 444 15.43 13.23 -10.19
CA THR A 444 15.64 11.93 -9.54
C THR A 444 16.06 12.01 -8.07
N PHE A 445 16.13 13.20 -7.48
CA PHE A 445 16.66 13.38 -6.12
C PHE A 445 15.82 12.64 -5.05
N ARG A 446 14.52 12.47 -5.30
CA ARG A 446 13.61 11.75 -4.39
C ARG A 446 13.87 10.24 -4.43
N GLU A 447 14.10 9.69 -5.61
CA GLU A 447 14.44 8.29 -5.84
C GLU A 447 15.78 7.96 -5.19
N GLN A 448 16.79 8.83 -5.34
CA GLN A 448 18.08 8.67 -4.65
C GLN A 448 17.93 8.72 -3.13
N PHE A 449 17.10 9.63 -2.62
CA PHE A 449 16.83 9.69 -1.18
C PHE A 449 16.18 8.41 -0.67
N ILE A 450 15.19 7.88 -1.39
CA ILE A 450 14.54 6.61 -1.05
C ILE A 450 15.54 5.44 -1.10
N ASP A 451 16.40 5.39 -2.11
CA ASP A 451 17.43 4.35 -2.23
C ASP A 451 18.44 4.39 -1.07
N ASN A 452 18.83 5.59 -0.62
CA ASN A 452 19.64 5.77 0.57
C ASN A 452 18.94 5.28 1.84
N LEU A 453 17.62 5.46 1.95
CA LEU A 453 16.83 4.90 3.07
C LEU A 453 16.80 3.37 3.02
N TYR A 454 16.67 2.77 1.84
CA TYR A 454 16.77 1.31 1.69
C TYR A 454 18.14 0.79 2.09
N HIS A 455 19.20 1.47 1.68
CA HIS A 455 20.56 1.12 2.06
C HIS A 455 20.77 1.22 3.57
N ALA A 456 20.30 2.29 4.21
CA ALA A 456 20.36 2.45 5.66
C ALA A 456 19.58 1.34 6.40
N ALA A 457 18.37 1.02 5.94
CA ALA A 457 17.55 -0.05 6.51
C ALA A 457 18.22 -1.43 6.36
N LEU A 458 18.84 -1.69 5.20
CA LEU A 458 19.61 -2.91 4.95
C LEU A 458 20.79 -3.04 5.92
N ASN A 459 21.58 -1.97 6.09
CA ASN A 459 22.74 -1.97 6.98
C ASN A 459 22.35 -2.22 8.45
N LEU A 460 21.27 -1.58 8.91
CA LEU A 460 20.73 -1.82 10.25
C LEU A 460 20.29 -3.27 10.43
N ARG A 461 19.63 -3.84 9.42
CA ARG A 461 19.18 -5.24 9.46
C ARG A 461 20.35 -6.22 9.52
N GLN A 462 21.35 -6.03 8.67
CA GLN A 462 22.56 -6.87 8.67
C GLN A 462 23.28 -6.80 10.01
N MET A 463 23.36 -5.61 10.62
CA MET A 463 23.93 -5.43 11.95
C MET A 463 23.14 -6.20 13.02
N VAL A 464 21.81 -6.13 13.01
CA VAL A 464 20.96 -6.87 13.95
C VAL A 464 21.15 -8.39 13.79
N ASN A 465 21.19 -8.89 12.56
CA ASN A 465 21.40 -10.32 12.29
C ASN A 465 22.78 -10.78 12.77
N TYR A 466 23.83 -9.99 12.50
CA TYR A 466 25.18 -10.27 12.97
C TYR A 466 25.25 -10.32 14.51
N ILE A 467 24.62 -9.38 15.21
CA ILE A 467 24.56 -9.39 16.67
C ILE A 467 23.81 -10.62 17.19
N ALA A 468 22.71 -11.00 16.54
CA ALA A 468 21.95 -12.19 16.91
C ALA A 468 22.77 -13.48 16.74
N GLU A 469 23.54 -13.60 15.66
CA GLU A 469 24.47 -14.71 15.43
C GLU A 469 25.54 -14.78 16.53
N LEU A 470 26.18 -13.66 16.87
CA LEU A 470 27.14 -13.61 17.98
C LEU A 470 26.53 -14.01 19.32
N LEU A 471 25.29 -13.61 19.60
CA LEU A 471 24.61 -13.99 20.84
C LEU A 471 24.32 -15.49 20.89
N LEU A 472 23.99 -16.11 19.76
CA LEU A 472 23.81 -17.56 19.68
C LEU A 472 25.13 -18.28 19.93
N GLU A 473 26.25 -17.79 19.40
CA GLU A 473 27.58 -18.35 19.65
C GLU A 473 28.04 -18.27 21.11
N VAL A 474 27.53 -17.29 21.89
CA VAL A 474 27.84 -17.13 23.32
C VAL A 474 26.96 -17.99 24.23
N ILE A 475 25.81 -18.47 23.72
CA ILE A 475 24.85 -19.30 24.47
C ILE A 475 25.20 -20.80 24.38
N PHE A 476 26.10 -21.19 23.47
CA PHE A 476 26.72 -22.52 23.40
C PHE A 476 28.12 -22.51 24.01
#